data_AF-A0A3D1DI18-F1
#
_entry.id   AF-A0A3D1DI18-F1
#
_cell.length_a   1.000
_cell.length_b   1.000
_cell.length_c   1.000
_cell.angle_alpha   90.00
_cell.angle_beta   90.00
_cell.angle_gamma   90.00
#
_symmetry.space_group_name_H-M   'P 1'
#
loop_
_entity.id
_entity.type
_entity.pdbx_description
1 polymer ?
#
loop_
_entity_poly.entity_id
_entity_poly.type
_entity_poly.pdbx_seq_one_letter_code
_entity_poly.pdbx_strand_id
1 'polypeptide(L)' 'ELAARMQTSAQEALDISQETAETHRLYGLDDPATKEYGTRCLIARRLVERGV' A
#
# COMPACT_ATOMS: atom_id res chain seq x y z
N GLU A 1 -2.43 -19.12 -15.02
CA GLU A 1 -2.12 -17.70 -15.33
C GLU A 1 -2.72 -16.69 -14.37
N LEU A 2 -4.02 -16.74 -14.03
CA LEU A 2 -4.67 -15.75 -13.14
C LEU A 2 -4.07 -15.70 -11.72
N ALA A 3 -3.85 -16.86 -11.08
CA ALA A 3 -3.28 -16.93 -9.74
C ALA A 3 -1.85 -16.34 -9.65
N ALA A 4 -1.03 -16.55 -10.69
CA ALA A 4 0.31 -15.97 -10.76
C ALA A 4 0.27 -14.44 -10.90
N ARG A 5 -0.67 -13.91 -11.70
CA ARG A 5 -0.87 -12.45 -11.85
C ARG A 5 -1.39 -11.81 -10.55
N MET A 6 -2.27 -12.49 -9.81
CA MET A 6 -2.73 -12.02 -8.49
C MET A 6 -1.58 -12.01 -7.47
N GLN A 7 -0.71 -13.03 -7.48
CA GLN A 7 0.46 -13.09 -6.59
C GLN A 7 1.44 -11.95 -6.85
N THR A 8 1.78 -11.67 -8.11
CA THR A 8 2.67 -10.54 -8.46
C THR A 8 2.04 -9.20 -8.10
N SER A 9 0.76 -9.01 -8.45
CA SER A 9 0.01 -7.77 -8.15
C SER A 9 -0.09 -7.49 -6.65
N ALA A 10 -0.32 -8.53 -5.84
CA ALA A 10 -0.35 -8.42 -4.38
C ALA A 10 1.02 -8.03 -3.80
N GLN A 11 2.11 -8.57 -4.35
CA GLN A 11 3.47 -8.27 -3.89
C GLN A 11 3.84 -6.80 -4.14
N GLU A 12 3.43 -6.26 -5.29
CA GLU A 12 3.58 -4.84 -5.62
C GLU A 12 2.65 -3.93 -4.80
N ALA A 13 1.47 -4.41 -4.41
CA ALA A 13 0.57 -3.66 -3.54
C ALA A 13 1.16 -3.45 -2.13
N LEU A 14 1.96 -4.41 -1.65
CA LEU A 14 2.64 -4.35 -0.36
C LEU A 14 3.87 -3.42 -0.38
N ASP A 15 4.45 -3.14 -1.56
CA ASP A 15 5.55 -2.19 -1.68
C ASP A 15 5.04 -0.74 -1.69
N ILE A 16 4.82 -0.20 -0.50
CA ILE A 16 4.43 1.21 -0.31
C ILE A 16 5.60 2.19 -0.45
N SER A 17 6.84 1.71 -0.64
CA SER A 17 8.01 2.59 -0.81
C SER A 17 7.96 3.40 -2.11
N GLN A 18 7.19 2.91 -3.09
CA GLN A 18 6.98 3.55 -4.40
C GLN A 18 5.97 4.71 -4.36
N GLU A 19 5.33 4.97 -3.21
CA GLU A 19 4.42 6.09 -3.04
C GLU A 19 5.18 7.40 -2.84
N THR A 20 4.52 8.51 -3.20
CA THR A 20 5.11 9.83 -3.00
C THR A 20 5.23 10.16 -1.51
N ALA A 21 6.18 11.04 -1.17
CA ALA A 21 6.31 11.56 0.19
C ALA A 21 5.05 12.33 0.65
N GLU A 22 4.31 12.94 -0.27
CA GLU A 22 3.01 13.55 0.02
C GLU A 22 1.99 12.50 0.44
N THR A 23 1.89 11.39 -0.29
CA THR A 23 1.03 10.25 0.09
C THR A 23 1.41 9.70 1.46
N HIS A 24 2.71 9.52 1.73
CA HIS A 24 3.15 9.04 3.04
C HIS A 24 2.72 9.97 4.18
N ARG A 25 2.82 11.28 4.00
CA ARG A 25 2.33 12.26 4.99
C ARG A 25 0.81 12.27 5.10
N LEU A 26 0.09 12.17 3.99
CA LEU A 26 -1.38 12.11 3.98
C LEU A 26 -1.92 10.94 4.82
N TYR A 27 -1.22 9.81 4.78
CA TYR A 27 -1.56 8.63 5.57
C TYR A 27 -0.89 8.60 6.96
N GLY A 28 -0.14 9.64 7.34
CA GLY A 28 0.51 9.76 8.65
C GLY A 28 1.63 8.73 8.89
N LEU A 29 2.43 8.42 7.87
CA LEU A 29 3.55 7.48 7.99
C LEU A 29 4.80 8.11 8.62
N ASP A 30 4.80 9.43 8.78
CA ASP A 30 5.84 10.24 9.41
C ASP A 30 5.69 10.35 10.94
N ASP A 31 4.50 10.05 11.49
CA ASP A 31 4.25 9.99 12.93
C ASP A 31 4.19 8.53 13.43
N PRO A 32 5.05 8.11 14.39
CA PRO A 32 5.01 6.78 14.99
C PRO A 32 3.64 6.33 15.51
N ALA A 33 2.80 7.25 16.00
CA ALA A 33 1.48 6.94 16.54
C ALA A 33 0.47 6.52 15.46
N THR A 34 0.59 7.07 14.25
CA THR A 34 -0.33 6.78 13.13
C THR A 34 0.25 5.83 12.11
N LYS A 35 1.58 5.66 12.07
CA LYS A 35 2.31 4.91 11.04
C LYS A 35 1.80 3.50 10.81
N GLU A 36 1.49 2.75 11.87
CA GLU A 36 1.02 1.36 11.76
C GLU A 36 -0.32 1.28 11.02
N TYR A 37 -1.29 2.10 11.44
CA TYR A 37 -2.62 2.10 10.84
C TYR A 37 -2.61 2.75 9.46
N GLY A 38 -1.86 3.84 9.29
CA GLY A 38 -1.64 4.51 8.01
C GLY A 38 -1.06 3.57 6.95
N THR A 39 -0.09 2.74 7.32
CA THR A 39 0.48 1.71 6.44
C THR A 39 -0.59 0.71 5.98
N ARG A 40 -1.44 0.23 6.89
CA ARG A 40 -2.53 -0.70 6.55
C ARG A 40 -3.54 -0.07 5.60
N CYS A 41 -3.95 1.17 5.84
CA CYS A 41 -4.87 1.90 4.96
C CYS A 41 -4.27 2.14 3.57
N LEU A 42 -2.98 2.46 3.49
CA LEU A 42 -2.27 2.68 2.23
C LEU A 42 -2.17 1.38 1.40
N ILE A 43 -1.84 0.26 2.05
CA ILE A 43 -1.85 -1.06 1.41
C ILE A 43 -3.25 -1.41 0.91
N ALA A 44 -4.29 -1.18 1.72
CA ALA A 44 -5.66 -1.46 1.33
C ALA A 44 -6.08 -0.67 0.07
N ARG A 45 -5.74 0.62 -0.02
CA ARG A 45 -5.96 1.40 -1.25
C ARG A 45 -5.28 0.75 -2.46
N ARG A 46 -4.01 0.37 -2.32
CA ARG A 46 -3.22 -0.22 -3.42
C ARG A 46 -3.76 -1.57 -3.89
N LEU A 47 -4.31 -2.39 -2.98
CA LEU A 47 -4.99 -3.64 -3.32
C LEU A 47 -6.24 -3.37 -4.15
N VAL A 48 -7.07 -2.41 -3.73
CA VAL A 48 -8.29 -2.01 -4.45
C VAL A 48 -7.96 -1.46 -5.84
N GLU A 49 -6.96 -0.59 -5.96
CA GLU A 49 -6.52 -0.02 -7.24
C GLU A 49 -6.02 -1.08 -8.24
N ARG A 50 -5.53 -2.21 -7.71
CA ARG A 50 -5.01 -3.33 -8.51
C ARG A 50 -6.06 -4.40 -8.80
N GLY A 51 -7.30 -4.21 -8.34
CA GLY A 51 -8.40 -5.14 -8.56
C GLY A 51 -8.22 -6.49 -7.86
N VAL A 52 -7.52 -6.48 -6.72
CA VAL A 52 -7.39 -7.65 -5.82
C VAL A 52 -8.58 -7.70 -4.86
#